data_AF-A0A2E4MW56-F1
#
_entry.id   AF-A0A2E4MW56-F1
#
_cell.length_a   1.000
_cell.length_b   1.000
_cell.length_c   1.000
_cell.angle_alpha   90.00
_cell.angle_beta   90.00
_cell.angle_gamma   90.00
#
_symmetry.space_group_name_H-M   'P 1'
#
loop_
_entity.id
_entity.type
_entity.pdbx_description
1 polymer ?
#
loop_
_entity_poly.entity_id
_entity_poly.type
_entity_poly.pdbx_seq_one_letter_code
_entity_poly.pdbx_strand_id
1 'polypeptide(L)'
;MLKETYEHSLRLRKEMEAWIDQSRLMDPPSRYGGGEDEANYALAWFPHYLVTQSASVGEHFVKLRDLLSGWVDRECHHGYEQEAEAHHGTEPFLLFLPRFLGLFPDDKKAQSLLIDAAHHIGNWVEGVPAWFNWEENHFVGYRIGSVDVENTAETRVELAEHFRFIHIALAAHRVTGDGRYLDWAVGYGRKRAQQISAVEEDRLPVMWDHSGRPIHQEELVKAQGGMAAQNHHVAGDPLVGVEVLLASGAVYALGDLFRETGESVFSDAAKRIVEPMVDQLLDPYCDPGAAAILYYRWTFGDLSLDTRINSKIDELPEEENGELTMMFPERRKRVWEGVGKRADMTFWGTWQEDGSASPTQEPSTSTLALAYHLTGDLDFARRSFKQAARKLTMARRVLRGGREHADMGGGVCSAAAGHGRNWGWGAVTGCYGPLMLGTREIKGAVEPTVRVESRGQMRVPDDVVTLVRPNCSGESKLIVYNGGSNAQKMTIHAETAIPVTVEPGQVIEIQVDEK
;
A
#
# COMPACT_ATOMS: atom_id res chain seq x y z
N MET A 1 22.58 -12.29 14.26
CA MET A 1 21.15 -12.10 13.91
C MET A 1 20.61 -10.78 14.43
N LEU A 2 20.04 -10.64 15.64
CA LEU A 2 19.37 -9.38 16.07
C LEU A 2 20.23 -8.11 15.98
N LYS A 3 21.54 -8.21 16.29
CA LYS A 3 22.47 -7.11 16.10
C LYS A 3 22.55 -6.62 14.65
N GLU A 4 22.65 -7.55 13.69
CA GLU A 4 22.68 -7.22 12.26
C GLU A 4 21.32 -6.70 11.78
N THR A 5 20.22 -7.27 12.28
CA THR A 5 18.86 -6.76 12.04
C THR A 5 18.76 -5.29 12.46
N TYR A 6 19.24 -4.97 13.67
CA TYR A 6 19.34 -3.61 14.17
C TYR A 6 20.18 -2.72 13.25
N GLU A 7 21.40 -3.15 12.90
CA GLU A 7 22.32 -2.37 12.05
C GLU A 7 21.69 -2.04 10.67
N HIS A 8 20.99 -3.00 10.06
CA HIS A 8 20.28 -2.79 8.80
C HIS A 8 19.06 -1.89 8.96
N SER A 9 18.27 -2.06 10.02
CA SER A 9 17.12 -1.18 10.32
C SER A 9 17.56 0.28 10.57
N LEU A 10 18.67 0.47 11.28
CA LEU A 10 19.26 1.79 11.54
C LEU A 10 19.78 2.42 10.26
N ARG A 11 20.41 1.63 9.38
CA ARG A 11 20.83 2.10 8.05
C ARG A 11 19.63 2.54 7.22
N LEU A 12 18.57 1.74 7.17
CA LEU A 12 17.35 2.09 6.46
C LEU A 12 16.75 3.40 7.00
N ARG A 13 16.64 3.53 8.32
CA ARG A 13 16.16 4.74 9.00
C ARG A 13 16.96 5.99 8.60
N LYS A 14 18.29 5.88 8.54
CA LYS A 14 19.18 6.97 8.10
C LYS A 14 18.97 7.33 6.63
N GLU A 15 18.78 6.35 5.75
CA GLU A 15 18.51 6.62 4.33
C GLU A 15 17.12 7.26 4.12
N MET A 16 16.12 6.91 4.93
CA MET A 16 14.81 7.57 4.93
C MET A 16 14.90 9.05 5.34
N GLU A 17 15.67 9.36 6.40
CA GLU A 17 15.96 10.76 6.78
C GLU A 17 16.76 11.51 5.71
N ALA A 18 17.78 10.88 5.13
CA ALA A 18 18.55 11.48 4.04
C ALA A 18 17.68 11.76 2.80
N TRP A 19 16.71 10.89 2.52
CA TRP A 19 15.78 11.09 1.41
C TRP A 19 14.81 12.26 1.65
N ILE A 20 14.27 12.44 2.87
CA ILE A 20 13.42 13.62 3.14
C ILE A 20 14.22 14.92 3.02
N ASP A 21 15.46 14.96 3.54
CA ASP A 21 16.32 16.12 3.42
C ASP A 21 16.63 16.45 1.94
N GLN A 22 16.96 15.42 1.15
CA GLN A 22 17.18 15.57 -0.28
C GLN A 22 15.92 16.06 -1.01
N SER A 23 14.76 15.48 -0.70
CA SER A 23 13.49 15.81 -1.38
C SER A 23 13.06 17.25 -1.11
N ARG A 24 13.23 17.74 0.13
CA ARG A 24 12.92 19.12 0.51
C ARG A 24 13.76 20.16 -0.25
N LEU A 25 14.96 19.78 -0.69
CA LEU A 25 15.89 20.64 -1.41
C LEU A 25 15.79 20.51 -2.94
N MET A 26 15.56 19.29 -3.43
CA MET A 26 15.79 18.95 -4.84
C MET A 26 14.52 18.66 -5.63
N ASP A 27 13.40 18.34 -4.98
CA ASP A 27 12.16 17.99 -5.67
C ASP A 27 11.19 19.19 -5.62
N PRO A 28 11.20 20.08 -6.64
CA PRO A 28 10.26 21.18 -6.71
C PRO A 28 8.82 20.64 -6.87
N PRO A 29 7.80 21.44 -6.56
CA PRO A 29 6.44 21.10 -6.94
C PRO A 29 6.34 20.80 -8.43
N SER A 30 5.47 19.86 -8.80
CA SER A 30 5.18 19.57 -10.20
C SER A 30 4.47 20.74 -10.87
N ARG A 31 4.15 20.62 -12.17
CA ARG A 31 3.30 21.60 -12.87
C ARG A 31 1.91 21.76 -12.22
N TYR A 32 1.45 20.73 -11.51
CA TYR A 32 0.16 20.72 -10.82
C TYR A 32 0.25 21.35 -9.43
N GLY A 33 1.46 21.54 -8.89
CA GLY A 33 1.68 22.28 -7.65
C GLY A 33 0.95 21.70 -6.45
N GLY A 34 0.92 20.36 -6.33
CA GLY A 34 0.27 19.61 -5.25
C GLY A 34 -0.87 18.66 -5.66
N GLY A 35 -1.35 18.75 -6.91
CA GLY A 35 -2.45 17.93 -7.44
C GLY A 35 -2.06 16.59 -8.05
N GLU A 36 -3.05 15.94 -8.68
CA GLU A 36 -2.95 14.63 -9.37
C GLU A 36 -2.49 13.50 -8.42
N ASP A 37 -1.20 13.16 -8.39
CA ASP A 37 -0.65 12.12 -7.52
C ASP A 37 0.53 12.62 -6.69
N GLU A 38 0.84 13.92 -6.75
CA GLU A 38 2.12 14.48 -6.30
C GLU A 38 2.42 14.17 -4.83
N ALA A 39 1.40 14.14 -3.96
CA ALA A 39 1.58 13.85 -2.55
C ALA A 39 1.83 12.36 -2.26
N ASN A 40 1.49 11.45 -3.18
CA ASN A 40 1.61 10.00 -2.99
C ASN A 40 3.06 9.51 -3.05
N TYR A 41 4.00 10.31 -3.55
CA TYR A 41 5.42 9.94 -3.48
C TYR A 41 5.92 9.82 -2.02
N ALA A 42 5.20 10.43 -1.09
CA ALA A 42 5.49 10.48 0.33
C ALA A 42 5.01 9.24 1.11
N LEU A 43 4.39 8.25 0.46
CA LEU A 43 3.74 7.12 1.13
C LEU A 43 4.68 6.34 2.06
N ALA A 44 5.95 6.19 1.70
CA ALA A 44 6.95 5.51 2.55
C ALA A 44 7.29 6.27 3.84
N TRP A 45 7.01 7.58 3.92
CA TRP A 45 7.28 8.35 5.13
C TRP A 45 6.22 8.19 6.22
N PHE A 46 5.05 7.64 5.94
CA PHE A 46 4.02 7.38 6.98
C PHE A 46 4.51 6.39 8.05
N PRO A 47 4.94 5.15 7.70
CA PRO A 47 5.51 4.24 8.70
C PRO A 47 6.78 4.82 9.33
N HIS A 48 7.58 5.58 8.56
CA HIS A 48 8.78 6.22 9.10
C HIS A 48 8.47 7.29 10.14
N TYR A 49 7.43 8.10 9.95
CA TYR A 49 6.96 9.07 10.93
C TYR A 49 6.45 8.39 12.20
N LEU A 50 5.69 7.29 12.07
CA LEU A 50 5.25 6.49 13.22
C LEU A 50 6.44 5.96 14.03
N VAL A 51 7.52 5.55 13.36
CA VAL A 51 8.73 5.05 14.01
C VAL A 51 9.56 6.17 14.65
N THR A 52 9.68 7.33 14.01
CA THR A 52 10.64 8.39 14.38
C THR A 52 10.07 9.60 15.10
N GLN A 53 8.81 9.95 14.83
CA GLN A 53 8.24 11.29 15.09
C GLN A 53 9.12 12.41 14.51
N SER A 54 9.73 12.18 13.34
CA SER A 54 10.63 13.13 12.71
C SER A 54 9.88 14.43 12.36
N ALA A 55 10.36 15.55 12.92
CA ALA A 55 9.77 16.87 12.69
C ALA A 55 9.86 17.28 11.22
N SER A 56 10.94 16.94 10.52
CA SER A 56 11.13 17.23 9.09
C SER A 56 10.04 16.59 8.24
N VAL A 57 9.67 15.35 8.57
CA VAL A 57 8.60 14.61 7.90
C VAL A 57 7.24 15.22 8.21
N GLY A 58 6.95 15.54 9.47
CA GLY A 58 5.70 16.18 9.86
C GLY A 58 5.48 17.54 9.17
N GLU A 59 6.51 18.40 9.17
CA GLU A 59 6.51 19.68 8.45
C GLU A 59 6.26 19.49 6.94
N HIS A 60 6.91 18.48 6.35
CA HIS A 60 6.77 18.22 4.92
C HIS A 60 5.39 17.67 4.56
N PHE A 61 4.79 16.82 5.39
CA PHE A 61 3.41 16.39 5.23
C PHE A 61 2.43 17.56 5.25
N VAL A 62 2.58 18.49 6.19
CA VAL A 62 1.76 19.72 6.26
C VAL A 62 1.92 20.54 4.97
N LYS A 63 3.14 20.68 4.47
CA LYS A 63 3.43 21.36 3.20
C LYS A 63 2.74 20.69 2.01
N LEU A 64 2.80 19.36 1.89
CA LEU A 64 2.13 18.62 0.81
C LEU A 64 0.61 18.78 0.88
N ARG A 65 0.04 18.69 2.08
CA ARG A 65 -1.39 18.96 2.34
C ARG A 65 -1.79 20.36 1.89
N ASP A 66 -0.98 21.38 2.21
CA ASP A 66 -1.27 22.76 1.81
C ASP A 66 -1.18 22.98 0.30
N LEU A 67 -0.23 22.32 -0.37
CA LEU A 67 -0.12 22.36 -1.83
C LEU A 67 -1.32 21.69 -2.51
N LEU A 68 -1.74 20.50 -2.03
CA LEU A 68 -2.93 19.82 -2.52
C LEU A 68 -4.17 20.69 -2.35
N SER A 69 -4.37 21.29 -1.16
CA SER A 69 -5.46 22.23 -0.93
C SER A 69 -5.46 23.38 -1.94
N GLY A 70 -4.29 23.97 -2.17
CA GLY A 70 -4.16 25.06 -3.12
C GLY A 70 -4.44 24.63 -4.56
N TRP A 71 -4.12 23.39 -4.95
CA TRP A 71 -4.49 22.85 -6.25
C TRP A 71 -6.00 22.64 -6.37
N VAL A 72 -6.64 22.05 -5.36
CA VAL A 72 -8.10 21.87 -5.33
C VAL A 72 -8.81 23.21 -5.48
N ASP A 73 -8.35 24.25 -4.77
CA ASP A 73 -8.94 25.60 -4.86
C ASP A 73 -8.83 26.23 -6.26
N ARG A 74 -7.80 25.86 -7.05
CA ARG A 74 -7.52 26.46 -8.36
C ARG A 74 -8.12 25.69 -9.53
N GLU A 75 -8.04 24.36 -9.48
CA GLU A 75 -8.28 23.49 -10.65
C GLU A 75 -9.55 22.66 -10.52
N CYS A 76 -10.04 22.43 -9.29
CA CYS A 76 -11.21 21.60 -9.05
C CYS A 76 -12.51 22.41 -8.97
N HIS A 77 -13.63 21.74 -9.24
CA HIS A 77 -14.98 22.26 -9.07
C HIS A 77 -15.69 21.40 -7.99
N HIS A 78 -16.21 22.06 -6.96
CA HIS A 78 -16.75 21.39 -5.75
C HIS A 78 -15.79 20.35 -5.14
N GLY A 79 -14.51 20.69 -5.01
CA GLY A 79 -13.52 19.85 -4.32
C GLY A 79 -13.05 18.62 -5.10
N TYR A 80 -13.45 18.48 -6.38
CA TYR A 80 -12.99 17.40 -7.26
C TYR A 80 -12.76 17.90 -8.69
N GLU A 81 -11.95 17.19 -9.46
CA GLU A 81 -11.66 17.54 -10.86
C GLU A 81 -12.92 17.59 -11.72
N GLN A 82 -12.95 18.52 -12.67
CA GLN A 82 -14.10 18.73 -13.56
C GLN A 82 -14.33 17.51 -14.47
N GLU A 83 -13.23 16.93 -14.95
CA GLU A 83 -13.16 15.71 -15.75
C GLU A 83 -12.04 14.86 -15.18
N ALA A 84 -12.33 13.64 -14.74
CA ALA A 84 -11.32 12.70 -14.29
C ALA A 84 -11.76 11.27 -14.57
N GLU A 85 -10.82 10.34 -14.56
CA GLU A 85 -11.13 8.92 -14.56
C GLU A 85 -10.94 8.30 -13.16
N ALA A 86 -11.58 7.16 -12.91
CA ALA A 86 -11.69 6.54 -11.60
C ALA A 86 -10.34 6.22 -10.93
N HIS A 87 -9.27 6.06 -11.70
CA HIS A 87 -7.91 5.86 -11.24
C HIS A 87 -7.32 7.16 -10.70
N HIS A 88 -6.74 8.02 -11.54
CA HIS A 88 -5.94 9.18 -11.15
C HIS A 88 -6.77 10.23 -10.40
N GLY A 89 -8.05 10.43 -10.74
CA GLY A 89 -8.89 11.43 -10.06
C GLY A 89 -9.07 11.16 -8.56
N THR A 90 -8.97 9.90 -8.14
CA THR A 90 -9.16 9.51 -6.74
C THR A 90 -7.88 9.55 -5.91
N GLU A 91 -6.70 9.60 -6.55
CA GLU A 91 -5.40 9.38 -5.92
C GLU A 91 -5.05 10.31 -4.76
N PRO A 92 -5.32 11.64 -4.82
CA PRO A 92 -5.08 12.51 -3.68
C PRO A 92 -5.93 12.15 -2.46
N PHE A 93 -7.14 11.67 -2.73
CA PHE A 93 -8.21 11.52 -1.74
C PHE A 93 -8.23 10.15 -1.07
N LEU A 94 -7.58 9.15 -1.67
CA LEU A 94 -7.59 7.78 -1.16
C LEU A 94 -6.22 7.34 -0.58
N LEU A 95 -5.12 7.89 -1.10
CA LEU A 95 -3.77 7.47 -0.70
C LEU A 95 -3.19 8.41 0.36
N PHE A 96 -2.84 9.65 0.00
CA PHE A 96 -2.20 10.59 0.91
C PHE A 96 -3.13 11.12 2.01
N LEU A 97 -4.29 11.70 1.67
CA LEU A 97 -5.16 12.37 2.64
C LEU A 97 -5.64 11.46 3.79
N PRO A 98 -6.14 10.23 3.52
CA PRO A 98 -6.55 9.33 4.59
C PRO A 98 -5.40 8.95 5.53
N ARG A 99 -4.18 8.77 5.00
CA ARG A 99 -3.00 8.45 5.82
C ARG A 99 -2.57 9.66 6.65
N PHE A 100 -2.61 10.86 6.06
CA PHE A 100 -2.36 12.12 6.75
C PHE A 100 -3.33 12.30 7.93
N LEU A 101 -4.62 12.08 7.72
CA LEU A 101 -5.64 12.16 8.75
C LEU A 101 -5.53 11.06 9.82
N GLY A 102 -4.86 9.94 9.53
CA GLY A 102 -4.50 8.95 10.55
C GLY A 102 -3.44 9.47 11.54
N LEU A 103 -2.51 10.32 11.07
CA LEU A 103 -1.47 10.93 11.91
C LEU A 103 -1.91 12.25 12.55
N PHE A 104 -2.69 13.05 11.83
CA PHE A 104 -3.15 14.38 12.22
C PHE A 104 -4.68 14.46 12.17
N PRO A 105 -5.38 13.71 13.05
CA PRO A 105 -6.83 13.53 12.95
C PRO A 105 -7.62 14.83 13.10
N ASP A 106 -7.08 15.84 13.77
CA ASP A 106 -7.76 17.12 14.01
C ASP A 106 -7.58 18.15 12.88
N ASP A 107 -6.85 17.82 11.81
CA ASP A 107 -6.56 18.76 10.72
C ASP A 107 -7.80 19.07 9.86
N LYS A 108 -8.50 20.15 10.20
CA LYS A 108 -9.77 20.53 9.55
C LYS A 108 -9.68 20.77 8.05
N LYS A 109 -8.52 21.19 7.55
CA LYS A 109 -8.34 21.41 6.11
C LYS A 109 -8.31 20.08 5.37
N ALA A 110 -7.51 19.13 5.83
CA ALA A 110 -7.46 17.79 5.25
C ALA A 110 -8.82 17.07 5.37
N GLN A 111 -9.52 17.22 6.51
CA GLN A 111 -10.89 16.70 6.66
C GLN A 111 -11.82 17.24 5.58
N SER A 112 -11.82 18.56 5.37
CA SER A 112 -12.70 19.22 4.40
C SER A 112 -12.42 18.75 2.97
N LEU A 113 -11.15 18.65 2.56
CA LEU A 113 -10.76 18.13 1.24
C LEU A 113 -11.27 16.71 0.98
N LEU A 114 -11.11 15.82 1.97
CA LEU A 114 -11.57 14.44 1.85
C LEU A 114 -13.11 14.36 1.76
N ILE A 115 -13.82 15.13 2.59
CA ILE A 115 -15.28 15.13 2.66
C ILE A 115 -15.89 15.67 1.36
N ASP A 116 -15.33 16.75 0.81
CA ASP A 116 -15.82 17.35 -0.43
C ASP A 116 -15.70 16.38 -1.61
N ALA A 117 -14.56 15.70 -1.75
CA ALA A 117 -14.41 14.65 -2.76
C ALA A 117 -15.37 13.47 -2.53
N ALA A 118 -15.55 13.05 -1.28
CA ALA A 118 -16.43 11.94 -0.93
C ALA A 118 -17.92 12.23 -1.18
N HIS A 119 -18.35 13.50 -1.20
CA HIS A 119 -19.75 13.86 -1.41
C HIS A 119 -20.29 13.43 -2.78
N HIS A 120 -19.43 13.42 -3.80
CA HIS A 120 -19.81 13.09 -5.17
C HIS A 120 -20.17 11.62 -5.35
N ILE A 121 -19.58 10.73 -4.54
CA ILE A 121 -19.80 9.28 -4.59
C ILE A 121 -21.28 8.92 -4.45
N GLY A 122 -21.99 9.59 -3.54
CA GLY A 122 -23.41 9.37 -3.29
C GLY A 122 -24.36 10.29 -4.06
N ASN A 123 -23.83 11.12 -4.97
CA ASN A 123 -24.56 12.22 -5.64
C ASN A 123 -25.16 13.24 -4.64
N TRP A 124 -24.46 13.54 -3.54
CA TRP A 124 -25.00 14.41 -2.48
C TRP A 124 -24.75 15.90 -2.70
N VAL A 125 -24.14 16.28 -3.83
CA VAL A 125 -23.87 17.67 -4.19
C VAL A 125 -24.88 18.12 -5.25
N GLU A 126 -25.66 19.16 -4.93
CA GLU A 126 -26.59 19.75 -5.88
C GLU A 126 -25.84 20.39 -7.06
N GLY A 127 -26.34 20.20 -8.29
CA GLY A 127 -25.77 20.79 -9.50
C GLY A 127 -24.59 20.03 -10.10
N VAL A 128 -24.12 18.96 -9.46
CA VAL A 128 -23.10 18.04 -10.00
C VAL A 128 -23.79 16.85 -10.69
N PRO A 129 -23.34 16.42 -11.89
CA PRO A 129 -23.88 15.22 -12.55
C PRO A 129 -23.72 13.97 -11.68
N ALA A 130 -24.69 13.06 -11.77
CA ALA A 130 -24.66 11.83 -10.98
C ALA A 130 -23.51 10.91 -11.43
N TRP A 131 -22.69 10.47 -10.47
CA TRP A 131 -21.65 9.46 -10.67
C TRP A 131 -22.17 8.04 -10.49
N PHE A 132 -23.19 7.90 -9.64
CA PHE A 132 -23.70 6.61 -9.19
C PHE A 132 -25.18 6.43 -9.51
N ASN A 133 -25.55 5.26 -10.02
CA ASN A 133 -26.93 4.86 -10.19
C ASN A 133 -27.38 4.06 -8.95
N TRP A 134 -28.20 4.67 -8.11
CA TRP A 134 -28.70 4.07 -6.87
C TRP A 134 -29.68 2.92 -7.09
N GLU A 135 -30.46 2.92 -8.18
CA GLU A 135 -31.44 1.86 -8.47
C GLU A 135 -30.73 0.55 -8.84
N GLU A 136 -29.70 0.65 -9.66
CA GLU A 136 -28.96 -0.49 -10.21
C GLU A 136 -27.64 -0.78 -9.44
N ASN A 137 -27.31 0.05 -8.46
CA ASN A 137 -26.14 -0.04 -7.55
C ASN A 137 -24.79 -0.15 -8.30
N HIS A 138 -24.51 0.76 -9.22
CA HIS A 138 -23.27 0.79 -10.02
C HIS A 138 -22.89 2.23 -10.42
N PHE A 139 -21.63 2.45 -10.77
CA PHE A 139 -21.18 3.71 -11.34
C PHE A 139 -21.74 3.87 -12.76
N VAL A 140 -21.92 5.13 -13.15
CA VAL A 140 -22.39 5.49 -14.49
C VAL A 140 -21.35 5.14 -15.56
N GLY A 141 -20.07 5.25 -15.22
CA GLY A 141 -18.95 4.92 -16.09
C GLY A 141 -17.60 5.06 -15.39
N TYR A 142 -16.53 5.04 -16.20
CA TYR A 142 -15.14 5.16 -15.73
C TYR A 142 -14.65 6.60 -15.62
N ARG A 143 -15.12 7.50 -16.50
CA ARG A 143 -14.80 8.93 -16.42
C ARG A 143 -15.90 9.66 -15.68
N ILE A 144 -15.59 10.07 -14.46
CA ILE A 144 -16.50 10.68 -13.51
C ILE A 144 -15.81 11.89 -12.86
N GLY A 145 -16.19 13.08 -13.33
CA GLY A 145 -15.76 14.36 -12.78
C GLY A 145 -16.95 15.18 -12.26
N SER A 146 -16.64 16.31 -11.64
CA SER A 146 -17.66 17.19 -11.04
C SER A 146 -18.41 18.05 -12.06
N VAL A 147 -18.05 17.97 -13.35
CA VAL A 147 -18.73 18.68 -14.45
C VAL A 147 -19.17 17.71 -15.55
N ASP A 148 -18.34 16.72 -15.90
CA ASP A 148 -18.67 15.72 -16.92
C ASP A 148 -18.63 14.28 -16.38
N VAL A 149 -19.55 13.46 -16.89
CA VAL A 149 -19.66 12.03 -16.60
C VAL A 149 -19.91 11.29 -17.91
N GLU A 150 -18.92 10.51 -18.35
CA GLU A 150 -19.01 9.76 -19.59
C GLU A 150 -19.89 8.51 -19.41
N ASN A 151 -20.88 8.34 -20.31
CA ASN A 151 -21.84 7.23 -20.26
C ASN A 151 -22.14 6.65 -21.67
N THR A 152 -21.08 6.36 -22.42
CA THR A 152 -21.15 5.74 -23.75
C THR A 152 -21.29 4.22 -23.65
N ALA A 153 -21.76 3.55 -24.72
CA ALA A 153 -21.97 2.10 -24.68
C ALA A 153 -20.69 1.31 -24.37
N GLU A 154 -19.54 1.84 -24.80
CA GLU A 154 -18.22 1.25 -24.63
C GLU A 154 -17.62 1.46 -23.24
N THR A 155 -18.12 2.43 -22.47
CA THR A 155 -17.60 2.83 -21.14
C THR A 155 -18.53 2.47 -19.98
N ARG A 156 -19.70 1.88 -20.28
CA ARG A 156 -20.67 1.32 -19.32
C ARG A 156 -20.19 0.00 -18.72
N VAL A 157 -19.13 0.08 -17.91
CA VAL A 157 -18.51 -1.07 -17.25
C VAL A 157 -18.11 -0.73 -15.83
N GLU A 158 -18.03 -1.76 -15.00
CA GLU A 158 -17.58 -1.71 -13.61
C GLU A 158 -16.16 -2.28 -13.52
N LEU A 159 -15.19 -1.42 -13.21
CA LEU A 159 -13.78 -1.78 -13.14
C LEU A 159 -13.37 -2.13 -11.71
N ALA A 160 -12.17 -2.68 -11.57
CA ALA A 160 -11.51 -2.78 -10.27
C ALA A 160 -11.27 -1.40 -9.64
N GLU A 161 -11.00 -0.38 -10.45
CA GLU A 161 -10.69 0.98 -9.98
C GLU A 161 -11.85 1.61 -9.22
N HIS A 162 -13.09 1.17 -9.42
CA HIS A 162 -14.24 1.65 -8.64
C HIS A 162 -14.16 1.25 -7.16
N PHE A 163 -13.33 0.27 -6.76
CA PHE A 163 -13.02 0.02 -5.34
C PHE A 163 -12.34 1.21 -4.66
N ARG A 164 -11.68 2.09 -5.43
CA ARG A 164 -11.04 3.32 -4.91
C ARG A 164 -12.05 4.27 -4.23
N PHE A 165 -13.31 4.27 -4.66
CA PHE A 165 -14.36 5.06 -4.00
C PHE A 165 -14.82 4.45 -2.67
N ILE A 166 -14.75 3.13 -2.50
CA ILE A 166 -15.00 2.48 -1.20
C ILE A 166 -13.97 2.98 -0.18
N HIS A 167 -12.70 3.08 -0.57
CA HIS A 167 -11.64 3.63 0.29
C HIS A 167 -11.93 5.07 0.71
N ILE A 168 -12.30 5.93 -0.23
CA ILE A 168 -12.64 7.34 0.06
C ILE A 168 -13.84 7.43 1.00
N ALA A 169 -14.91 6.67 0.74
CA ALA A 169 -16.11 6.67 1.57
C ALA A 169 -15.81 6.19 3.00
N LEU A 170 -15.05 5.10 3.16
CA LEU A 170 -14.68 4.58 4.48
C LEU A 170 -13.74 5.52 5.24
N ALA A 171 -12.82 6.19 4.55
CA ALA A 171 -11.98 7.23 5.14
C ALA A 171 -12.82 8.44 5.60
N ALA A 172 -13.79 8.89 4.78
CA ALA A 172 -14.71 9.97 5.14
C ALA A 172 -15.58 9.58 6.34
N HIS A 173 -16.09 8.34 6.37
CA HIS A 173 -16.83 7.80 7.51
C HIS A 173 -15.98 7.82 8.79
N ARG A 174 -14.73 7.34 8.74
CA ARG A 174 -13.82 7.35 9.90
C ARG A 174 -13.63 8.76 10.48
N VAL A 175 -13.54 9.76 9.61
CA VAL A 175 -13.24 11.15 10.00
C VAL A 175 -14.48 11.89 10.50
N THR A 176 -15.65 11.60 9.95
CA THR A 176 -16.90 12.34 10.24
C THR A 176 -17.83 11.63 11.21
N GLY A 177 -17.77 10.30 11.27
CA GLY A 177 -18.78 9.45 11.92
C GLY A 177 -20.11 9.38 11.16
N ASP A 178 -20.21 9.97 9.96
CA ASP A 178 -21.46 10.02 9.20
C ASP A 178 -21.75 8.66 8.56
N GLY A 179 -22.92 8.09 8.90
CA GLY A 179 -23.33 6.75 8.49
C GLY A 179 -23.56 6.59 6.99
N ARG A 180 -23.90 7.67 6.25
CA ARG A 180 -24.22 7.56 4.81
C ARG A 180 -23.07 7.01 3.96
N TYR A 181 -21.83 7.35 4.33
CA TYR A 181 -20.65 6.87 3.64
C TYR A 181 -20.44 5.38 3.87
N LEU A 182 -20.67 4.91 5.11
CA LEU A 182 -20.58 3.50 5.46
C LEU A 182 -21.69 2.70 4.78
N ASP A 183 -22.93 3.20 4.80
CA ASP A 183 -24.08 2.55 4.18
C ASP A 183 -23.86 2.36 2.67
N TRP A 184 -23.38 3.41 1.98
CA TRP A 184 -23.02 3.32 0.56
C TRP A 184 -21.89 2.31 0.33
N ALA A 185 -20.79 2.41 1.10
CA ALA A 185 -19.62 1.54 0.94
C ALA A 185 -19.99 0.06 1.14
N VAL A 186 -20.81 -0.25 2.14
CA VAL A 186 -21.30 -1.60 2.42
C VAL A 186 -22.25 -2.07 1.32
N GLY A 187 -23.20 -1.24 0.87
CA GLY A 187 -24.15 -1.60 -0.18
C GLY A 187 -23.47 -1.91 -1.53
N TYR A 188 -22.59 -1.02 -1.98
CA TYR A 188 -21.84 -1.20 -3.22
C TYR A 188 -20.78 -2.31 -3.08
N GLY A 189 -19.99 -2.29 -2.00
CA GLY A 189 -18.97 -3.28 -1.73
C GLY A 189 -19.51 -4.70 -1.66
N ARG A 190 -20.69 -4.92 -1.04
CA ARG A 190 -21.34 -6.24 -0.98
C ARG A 190 -21.67 -6.77 -2.37
N LYS A 191 -22.21 -5.93 -3.27
CA LYS A 191 -22.47 -6.31 -4.66
C LYS A 191 -21.17 -6.73 -5.37
N ARG A 192 -20.11 -5.93 -5.24
CA ARG A 192 -18.81 -6.24 -5.87
C ARG A 192 -18.19 -7.51 -5.31
N ALA A 193 -18.26 -7.73 -4.00
CA ALA A 193 -17.80 -8.96 -3.36
C ALA A 193 -18.55 -10.19 -3.88
N GLN A 194 -19.89 -10.12 -3.98
CA GLN A 194 -20.71 -11.18 -4.56
C GLN A 194 -20.33 -11.48 -6.01
N GLN A 195 -20.08 -10.45 -6.82
CA GLN A 195 -19.65 -10.63 -8.21
C GLN A 195 -18.30 -11.34 -8.32
N ILE A 196 -17.33 -11.02 -7.46
CA ILE A 196 -16.02 -11.70 -7.41
C ILE A 196 -16.19 -13.16 -6.98
N SER A 197 -16.99 -13.41 -5.94
CA SER A 197 -17.24 -14.76 -5.43
C SER A 197 -18.02 -15.64 -6.42
N ALA A 198 -18.86 -15.05 -7.27
CA ALA A 198 -19.69 -15.76 -8.25
C ALA A 198 -18.93 -16.13 -9.55
N VAL A 199 -17.67 -15.70 -9.72
CA VAL A 199 -16.87 -16.09 -10.90
C VAL A 199 -16.57 -17.60 -10.83
N GLU A 200 -17.19 -18.37 -11.73
CA GLU A 200 -17.04 -19.82 -11.83
C GLU A 200 -15.66 -20.25 -12.38
N GLU A 201 -15.02 -19.40 -13.19
CA GLU A 201 -13.69 -19.66 -13.74
C GLU A 201 -12.58 -19.53 -12.68
N ASP A 202 -11.48 -20.27 -12.88
CA ASP A 202 -10.31 -20.17 -11.98
C ASP A 202 -9.67 -18.78 -12.02
N ARG A 203 -9.79 -18.07 -13.14
CA ARG A 203 -9.25 -16.71 -13.36
C ARG A 203 -10.31 -15.64 -13.11
N LEU A 204 -9.91 -14.57 -12.42
CA LEU A 204 -10.76 -13.39 -12.24
C LEU A 204 -10.83 -12.55 -13.53
N PRO A 205 -11.97 -11.92 -13.83
CA PRO A 205 -12.10 -11.01 -14.97
C PRO A 205 -11.39 -9.69 -14.70
N VAL A 206 -11.21 -8.89 -15.75
CA VAL A 206 -10.61 -7.54 -15.64
C VAL A 206 -11.62 -6.44 -15.36
N MET A 207 -12.89 -6.68 -15.72
CA MET A 207 -14.02 -5.79 -15.46
C MET A 207 -15.34 -6.57 -15.59
N TRP A 208 -16.45 -5.91 -15.29
CA TRP A 208 -17.80 -6.44 -15.47
C TRP A 208 -18.61 -5.44 -16.31
N ASP A 209 -19.56 -5.92 -17.12
CA ASP A 209 -20.58 -5.03 -17.65
C ASP A 209 -21.64 -4.70 -16.59
N HIS A 210 -22.53 -3.74 -16.88
CA HIS A 210 -23.59 -3.33 -15.95
C HIS A 210 -24.63 -4.42 -15.62
N SER A 211 -24.69 -5.52 -16.40
CA SER A 211 -25.51 -6.69 -16.06
C SER A 211 -24.81 -7.63 -15.07
N GLY A 212 -23.55 -7.36 -14.74
CA GLY A 212 -22.72 -8.17 -13.86
C GLY A 212 -22.05 -9.34 -14.58
N ARG A 213 -22.00 -9.35 -15.92
CA ARG A 213 -21.26 -10.36 -16.67
C ARG A 213 -19.77 -10.08 -16.58
N PRO A 214 -18.92 -11.09 -16.26
CA PRO A 214 -17.48 -10.94 -16.29
C PRO A 214 -16.97 -10.68 -17.72
N ILE A 215 -15.94 -9.84 -17.85
CA ILE A 215 -15.23 -9.56 -19.11
C ILE A 215 -13.75 -9.87 -18.90
N HIS A 216 -13.21 -10.79 -19.71
CA HIS A 216 -11.81 -11.19 -19.66
C HIS A 216 -10.94 -10.44 -20.68
N GLN A 217 -9.61 -10.56 -20.55
CA GLN A 217 -8.63 -9.80 -21.34
C GLN A 217 -8.84 -9.94 -22.86
N GLU A 218 -9.19 -11.13 -23.33
CA GLU A 218 -9.42 -11.46 -24.73
C GLU A 218 -10.73 -10.90 -25.30
N GLU A 219 -11.67 -10.50 -24.45
CA GLU A 219 -12.96 -9.93 -24.86
C GLU A 219 -12.93 -8.40 -24.96
N LEU A 220 -11.84 -7.77 -24.50
CA LEU A 220 -11.74 -6.31 -24.44
C LEU A 220 -11.82 -5.67 -25.82
N VAL A 221 -12.73 -4.70 -25.97
CA VAL A 221 -12.66 -3.76 -27.09
C VAL A 221 -11.60 -2.70 -26.85
N LYS A 222 -11.19 -1.99 -27.91
CA LYS A 222 -10.09 -1.00 -27.85
C LYS A 222 -10.25 0.05 -26.72
N ALA A 223 -11.46 0.57 -26.51
CA ALA A 223 -11.72 1.55 -25.46
C ALA A 223 -11.48 0.96 -24.06
N GLN A 224 -12.04 -0.23 -23.80
CA GLN A 224 -11.89 -0.96 -22.54
C GLN A 224 -10.46 -1.40 -22.27
N GLY A 225 -9.68 -1.71 -23.32
CA GLY A 225 -8.25 -2.03 -23.17
C GLY A 225 -7.45 -0.89 -22.53
N GLY A 226 -7.75 0.37 -22.88
CA GLY A 226 -7.14 1.53 -22.23
C GLY A 226 -7.52 1.64 -20.76
N MET A 227 -8.81 1.48 -20.45
CA MET A 227 -9.37 1.57 -19.09
C MET A 227 -8.85 0.47 -18.17
N ALA A 228 -8.68 -0.75 -18.69
CA ALA A 228 -8.10 -1.87 -17.94
C ALA A 228 -6.57 -1.79 -17.82
N ALA A 229 -5.93 -0.70 -18.22
CA ALA A 229 -4.48 -0.55 -18.23
C ALA A 229 -3.73 -1.68 -18.98
N GLN A 230 -4.26 -2.12 -20.14
CA GLN A 230 -3.75 -3.26 -20.91
C GLN A 230 -2.25 -3.17 -21.27
N ASN A 231 -1.67 -1.96 -21.34
CA ASN A 231 -0.23 -1.75 -21.54
C ASN A 231 0.65 -2.33 -20.41
N HIS A 232 0.04 -2.61 -19.26
CA HIS A 232 0.67 -3.25 -18.11
C HIS A 232 0.33 -4.74 -18.01
N HIS A 233 -0.26 -5.35 -19.03
CA HIS A 233 -0.60 -6.78 -19.01
C HIS A 233 0.29 -7.58 -19.96
N VAL A 234 0.54 -8.83 -19.59
CA VAL A 234 1.07 -9.84 -20.51
C VAL A 234 -0.11 -10.61 -21.09
N ALA A 235 -0.08 -10.90 -22.40
CA ALA A 235 -1.16 -11.62 -23.06
C ALA A 235 -1.19 -13.07 -22.57
N GLY A 236 -2.34 -13.54 -22.10
CA GLY A 236 -2.52 -14.90 -21.59
C GLY A 236 -2.09 -15.12 -20.14
N ASP A 237 -1.64 -14.06 -19.45
CA ASP A 237 -1.32 -14.13 -18.02
C ASP A 237 -2.61 -14.39 -17.20
N PRO A 238 -2.71 -15.49 -16.44
CA PRO A 238 -3.92 -15.83 -15.70
C PRO A 238 -4.18 -14.88 -14.53
N LEU A 239 -3.19 -14.08 -14.11
CA LEU A 239 -3.29 -13.18 -12.96
C LEU A 239 -3.71 -11.75 -13.31
N VAL A 240 -4.04 -11.46 -14.58
CA VAL A 240 -4.40 -10.09 -15.01
C VAL A 240 -5.62 -9.54 -14.24
N GLY A 241 -6.64 -10.36 -13.97
CA GLY A 241 -7.79 -9.96 -13.16
C GLY A 241 -7.43 -9.71 -11.69
N VAL A 242 -6.58 -10.56 -11.11
CA VAL A 242 -6.04 -10.37 -9.75
C VAL A 242 -5.25 -9.07 -9.67
N GLU A 243 -4.40 -8.82 -10.67
CA GLU A 243 -3.52 -7.66 -10.77
C GLU A 243 -4.30 -6.33 -10.79
N VAL A 244 -5.39 -6.21 -11.55
CA VAL A 244 -6.22 -4.98 -11.53
C VAL A 244 -6.97 -4.77 -10.22
N LEU A 245 -7.45 -5.84 -9.58
CA LEU A 245 -8.08 -5.79 -8.26
C LEU A 245 -7.09 -5.40 -7.17
N LEU A 246 -5.88 -5.97 -7.21
CA LEU A 246 -4.81 -5.66 -6.27
C LEU A 246 -4.34 -4.21 -6.39
N ALA A 247 -4.10 -3.74 -7.61
CA ALA A 247 -3.70 -2.35 -7.89
C ALA A 247 -4.77 -1.31 -7.51
N SER A 248 -6.03 -1.74 -7.39
CA SER A 248 -7.15 -0.90 -6.95
C SER A 248 -7.46 -1.05 -5.47
N GLY A 249 -6.62 -1.79 -4.73
CA GLY A 249 -6.73 -1.96 -3.29
C GLY A 249 -7.95 -2.76 -2.85
N ALA A 250 -8.50 -3.62 -3.71
CA ALA A 250 -9.74 -4.34 -3.43
C ALA A 250 -9.65 -5.19 -2.15
N VAL A 251 -8.51 -5.87 -1.91
CA VAL A 251 -8.30 -6.68 -0.70
C VAL A 251 -8.41 -5.83 0.58
N TYR A 252 -7.89 -4.60 0.56
CA TYR A 252 -7.93 -3.69 1.71
C TYR A 252 -9.34 -3.17 1.95
N ALA A 253 -10.06 -2.76 0.88
CA ALA A 253 -11.45 -2.32 0.96
C ALA A 253 -12.36 -3.43 1.50
N LEU A 254 -12.20 -4.66 1.00
CA LEU A 254 -12.95 -5.83 1.49
C LEU A 254 -12.64 -6.10 2.97
N GLY A 255 -11.38 -5.96 3.39
CA GLY A 255 -10.99 -6.08 4.80
C GLY A 255 -11.63 -5.04 5.69
N ASP A 256 -11.66 -3.77 5.28
CA ASP A 256 -12.33 -2.72 6.04
C ASP A 256 -13.85 -2.98 6.12
N LEU A 257 -14.49 -3.37 5.01
CA LEU A 257 -15.91 -3.71 5.01
C LEU A 257 -16.23 -4.91 5.93
N PHE A 258 -15.37 -5.93 5.94
CA PHE A 258 -15.49 -7.05 6.87
C PHE A 258 -15.36 -6.61 8.33
N ARG A 259 -14.44 -5.71 8.65
CA ARG A 259 -14.30 -5.18 10.02
C ARG A 259 -15.55 -4.42 10.49
N GLU A 260 -16.25 -3.77 9.57
CA GLU A 260 -17.49 -3.03 9.89
C GLU A 260 -18.71 -3.93 10.03
N THR A 261 -18.81 -5.03 9.28
CA THR A 261 -20.05 -5.82 9.21
C THR A 261 -19.92 -7.26 9.72
N GLY A 262 -18.72 -7.83 9.71
CA GLY A 262 -18.46 -9.25 9.99
C GLY A 262 -18.96 -10.22 8.92
N GLU A 263 -19.38 -9.73 7.74
CA GLU A 263 -19.96 -10.58 6.70
C GLU A 263 -18.90 -11.37 5.91
N SER A 264 -19.06 -12.69 5.86
CA SER A 264 -18.09 -13.59 5.21
C SER A 264 -17.95 -13.38 3.70
N VAL A 265 -18.93 -12.77 3.04
CA VAL A 265 -18.84 -12.47 1.60
C VAL A 265 -17.60 -11.63 1.26
N PHE A 266 -17.18 -10.76 2.18
CA PHE A 266 -15.99 -9.96 2.01
C PHE A 266 -14.70 -10.79 2.16
N SER A 267 -14.64 -11.70 3.13
CA SER A 267 -13.52 -12.63 3.26
C SER A 267 -13.44 -13.60 2.09
N ASP A 268 -14.58 -14.10 1.61
CA ASP A 268 -14.66 -15.04 0.49
C ASP A 268 -14.16 -14.39 -0.81
N ALA A 269 -14.58 -13.15 -1.08
CA ALA A 269 -14.10 -12.37 -2.22
C ALA A 269 -12.60 -12.04 -2.10
N ALA A 270 -12.13 -11.64 -0.91
CA ALA A 270 -10.72 -11.34 -0.71
C ALA A 270 -9.85 -12.60 -0.91
N LYS A 271 -10.31 -13.76 -0.47
CA LYS A 271 -9.65 -15.05 -0.65
C LYS A 271 -9.42 -15.37 -2.13
N ARG A 272 -10.43 -15.16 -2.98
CA ARG A 272 -10.33 -15.38 -4.44
C ARG A 272 -9.24 -14.53 -5.08
N ILE A 273 -8.95 -13.35 -4.52
CA ILE A 273 -7.89 -12.46 -5.01
C ILE A 273 -6.52 -12.92 -4.49
N VAL A 274 -6.40 -13.27 -3.21
CA VAL A 274 -5.08 -13.55 -2.59
C VAL A 274 -4.56 -14.96 -2.81
N GLU A 275 -5.43 -15.95 -2.96
CA GLU A 275 -5.02 -17.35 -3.06
C GLU A 275 -4.08 -17.63 -4.24
N PRO A 276 -4.30 -17.10 -5.47
CA PRO A 276 -3.37 -17.28 -6.58
C PRO A 276 -2.00 -16.64 -6.35
N MET A 277 -1.91 -15.60 -5.51
CA MET A 277 -0.65 -14.89 -5.24
C MET A 277 0.32 -15.70 -4.37
N VAL A 278 -0.13 -16.77 -3.71
CA VAL A 278 0.76 -17.64 -2.92
C VAL A 278 1.85 -18.26 -3.83
N ASP A 279 1.52 -18.58 -5.08
CA ASP A 279 2.49 -19.14 -6.02
C ASP A 279 3.48 -18.08 -6.56
N GLN A 280 3.22 -16.79 -6.31
CA GLN A 280 4.09 -15.69 -6.71
C GLN A 280 5.10 -15.33 -5.61
N LEU A 281 5.09 -15.98 -4.43
CA LEU A 281 5.94 -15.58 -3.30
C LEU A 281 7.45 -15.64 -3.60
N LEU A 282 7.87 -16.52 -4.53
CA LEU A 282 9.25 -16.62 -4.99
C LEU A 282 9.67 -15.48 -5.94
N ASP A 283 8.71 -14.71 -6.45
CA ASP A 283 8.99 -13.60 -7.35
C ASP A 283 9.64 -12.42 -6.57
N PRO A 284 10.83 -11.93 -6.99
CA PRO A 284 11.52 -10.81 -6.35
C PRO A 284 10.72 -9.49 -6.30
N TYR A 285 9.64 -9.38 -7.06
CA TYR A 285 8.77 -8.21 -7.18
C TYR A 285 7.37 -8.43 -6.61
N CYS A 286 7.16 -9.52 -5.86
CA CYS A 286 5.88 -9.85 -5.21
C CYS A 286 5.57 -8.99 -3.95
N ASP A 287 6.14 -7.79 -3.83
CA ASP A 287 5.87 -6.93 -2.67
C ASP A 287 4.35 -6.70 -2.45
N PRO A 288 3.54 -6.31 -3.45
CA PRO A 288 2.11 -6.09 -3.23
C PRO A 288 1.34 -7.39 -2.98
N GLY A 289 1.76 -8.51 -3.58
CA GLY A 289 1.11 -9.81 -3.39
C GLY A 289 1.33 -10.37 -1.99
N ALA A 290 2.58 -10.38 -1.52
CA ALA A 290 2.92 -10.83 -0.18
C ALA A 290 2.32 -9.92 0.91
N ALA A 291 2.30 -8.60 0.70
CA ALA A 291 1.64 -7.67 1.61
C ALA A 291 0.12 -7.92 1.71
N ALA A 292 -0.55 -8.17 0.57
CA ALA A 292 -1.98 -8.50 0.56
C ALA A 292 -2.28 -9.86 1.23
N ILE A 293 -1.43 -10.87 1.03
CA ILE A 293 -1.55 -12.16 1.75
C ILE A 293 -1.42 -11.95 3.26
N LEU A 294 -0.42 -11.19 3.71
CA LEU A 294 -0.26 -10.86 5.12
C LEU A 294 -1.49 -10.15 5.68
N TYR A 295 -1.97 -9.12 4.97
CA TYR A 295 -3.16 -8.37 5.35
C TYR A 295 -4.39 -9.26 5.44
N TYR A 296 -4.60 -10.15 4.47
CA TYR A 296 -5.71 -11.10 4.45
C TYR A 296 -5.68 -12.02 5.68
N ARG A 297 -4.56 -12.71 5.90
CA ARG A 297 -4.39 -13.64 7.03
C ARG A 297 -4.72 -12.97 8.36
N TRP A 298 -4.22 -11.74 8.52
CA TRP A 298 -4.38 -11.00 9.75
C TRP A 298 -5.79 -10.41 9.92
N THR A 299 -6.36 -9.82 8.88
CA THR A 299 -7.64 -9.11 8.97
C THR A 299 -8.82 -10.06 9.10
N PHE A 300 -8.79 -11.19 8.38
CA PHE A 300 -9.88 -12.17 8.37
C PHE A 300 -9.64 -13.34 9.33
N GLY A 301 -8.45 -13.47 9.91
CA GLY A 301 -8.07 -14.62 10.75
C GLY A 301 -8.07 -15.95 10.00
N ASP A 302 -8.06 -15.93 8.66
CA ASP A 302 -8.06 -17.14 7.83
C ASP A 302 -6.62 -17.64 7.61
N LEU A 303 -6.34 -18.78 8.24
CA LEU A 303 -5.05 -19.48 8.17
C LEU A 303 -5.03 -20.65 7.18
N SER A 304 -6.09 -20.83 6.37
CA SER A 304 -6.20 -21.96 5.44
C SER A 304 -5.12 -22.00 4.35
N LEU A 305 -4.46 -20.86 4.09
CA LEU A 305 -3.35 -20.77 3.13
C LEU A 305 -1.98 -21.07 3.76
N ASP A 306 -1.87 -21.16 5.08
CA ASP A 306 -0.57 -21.22 5.79
C ASP A 306 0.29 -22.40 5.37
N THR A 307 -0.29 -23.58 5.17
CA THR A 307 0.46 -24.76 4.72
C THR A 307 1.11 -24.53 3.35
N ARG A 308 0.38 -23.91 2.41
CA ARG A 308 0.89 -23.61 1.07
C ARG A 308 1.91 -22.47 1.10
N ILE A 309 1.68 -21.46 1.95
CA ILE A 309 2.64 -20.36 2.16
C ILE A 309 3.94 -20.89 2.75
N ASN A 310 3.88 -21.74 3.78
CA ASN A 310 5.06 -22.35 4.38
C ASN A 310 5.83 -23.20 3.36
N SER A 311 5.14 -23.98 2.53
CA SER A 311 5.78 -24.71 1.43
C SER A 311 6.56 -23.78 0.49
N LYS A 312 6.05 -22.58 0.21
CA LYS A 312 6.75 -21.59 -0.63
C LYS A 312 7.90 -20.89 0.12
N ILE A 313 7.76 -20.69 1.43
CA ILE A 313 8.83 -20.17 2.29
C ILE A 313 10.01 -21.15 2.32
N ASP A 314 9.74 -22.45 2.40
CA ASP A 314 10.77 -23.51 2.40
C ASP A 314 11.52 -23.59 1.05
N GLU A 315 10.92 -23.08 -0.03
CA GLU A 315 11.53 -22.99 -1.38
C GLU A 315 12.34 -21.70 -1.58
N LEU A 316 12.32 -20.74 -0.64
CA LEU A 316 13.03 -19.47 -0.82
C LEU A 316 14.54 -19.72 -0.96
N PRO A 317 15.21 -19.05 -1.91
CA PRO A 317 16.64 -19.23 -2.08
C PRO A 317 17.42 -18.72 -0.86
N GLU A 318 18.64 -19.22 -0.71
CA GLU A 318 19.61 -18.64 0.21
C GLU A 318 19.85 -17.15 -0.11
N GLU A 319 20.28 -16.39 0.89
CA GLU A 319 20.56 -14.96 0.73
C GLU A 319 21.61 -14.72 -0.38
N GLU A 320 21.29 -13.83 -1.31
CA GLU A 320 22.22 -13.49 -2.38
C GLU A 320 23.36 -12.59 -1.88
N ASN A 321 24.58 -12.97 -2.26
CA ASN A 321 25.78 -12.18 -2.04
C ASN A 321 26.19 -11.41 -3.30
N GLY A 322 26.97 -10.35 -3.14
CA GLY A 322 27.46 -9.51 -4.24
C GLY A 322 26.90 -8.09 -4.23
N GLU A 323 27.41 -7.25 -5.14
CA GLU A 323 27.01 -5.84 -5.24
C GLU A 323 25.68 -5.69 -5.96
N LEU A 324 24.79 -4.83 -5.42
CA LEU A 324 23.47 -4.61 -6.01
C LEU A 324 23.64 -3.74 -7.27
N THR A 325 22.97 -4.12 -8.35
CA THR A 325 22.85 -3.30 -9.55
C THR A 325 21.38 -2.98 -9.86
N MET A 326 21.19 -1.86 -10.56
CA MET A 326 19.90 -1.38 -11.02
C MET A 326 19.87 -1.51 -12.54
N MET A 327 18.85 -2.18 -13.08
CA MET A 327 18.75 -2.53 -14.49
C MET A 327 17.52 -1.87 -15.12
N PHE A 328 17.70 -1.28 -16.31
CA PHE A 328 16.61 -0.72 -17.11
C PHE A 328 16.71 -1.25 -18.54
N PRO A 329 15.72 -2.03 -19.01
CA PRO A 329 15.71 -2.46 -20.40
C PRO A 329 15.49 -1.26 -21.32
N GLU A 330 16.17 -1.26 -22.49
CA GLU A 330 15.98 -0.23 -23.52
C GLU A 330 14.51 -0.15 -23.96
N ARG A 331 13.86 -1.31 -24.12
CA ARG A 331 12.44 -1.39 -24.49
C ARG A 331 11.58 -1.33 -23.24
N ARG A 332 10.81 -0.25 -23.10
CA ARG A 332 9.76 -0.10 -22.09
C ARG A 332 8.55 -0.97 -22.43
N LYS A 333 8.63 -2.26 -22.12
CA LYS A 333 7.55 -3.21 -22.32
C LYS A 333 7.54 -4.18 -21.15
N ARG A 334 6.35 -4.43 -20.60
CA ARG A 334 6.16 -5.53 -19.64
C ARG A 334 6.19 -6.86 -20.40
N VAL A 335 7.06 -7.77 -19.95
CA VAL A 335 7.22 -9.11 -20.56
C VAL A 335 7.13 -10.24 -19.54
N TRP A 336 6.95 -9.92 -18.25
CA TRP A 336 6.84 -10.90 -17.17
C TRP A 336 5.41 -10.96 -16.63
N GLU A 337 4.91 -12.18 -16.48
CA GLU A 337 3.61 -12.49 -15.90
C GLU A 337 3.56 -12.17 -14.40
N GLY A 338 2.36 -12.22 -13.81
CA GLY A 338 2.16 -12.09 -12.36
C GLY A 338 1.69 -10.72 -11.91
N VAL A 339 1.76 -10.47 -10.61
CA VAL A 339 1.28 -9.20 -10.02
C VAL A 339 2.42 -8.23 -9.76
N GLY A 340 2.10 -6.93 -9.59
CA GLY A 340 3.02 -5.91 -9.09
C GLY A 340 4.10 -5.45 -10.07
N LYS A 341 3.91 -5.68 -11.38
CA LYS A 341 4.91 -5.37 -12.42
C LYS A 341 4.39 -4.35 -13.43
N ARG A 342 5.25 -3.42 -13.85
CA ARG A 342 4.98 -2.43 -14.89
C ARG A 342 6.05 -2.43 -15.98
N ALA A 343 5.74 -1.74 -17.08
CA ALA A 343 6.65 -1.59 -18.22
C ALA A 343 7.84 -0.65 -17.95
N ASP A 344 7.75 0.20 -16.92
CA ASP A 344 8.71 1.25 -16.56
C ASP A 344 9.33 1.05 -15.16
N MET A 345 9.13 -0.11 -14.54
CA MET A 345 9.66 -0.42 -13.21
C MET A 345 11.18 -0.56 -13.18
N THR A 346 11.75 -0.33 -12.01
CA THR A 346 13.16 -0.60 -11.74
C THR A 346 13.38 -2.12 -11.56
N PHE A 347 14.32 -2.69 -12.32
CA PHE A 347 14.74 -4.07 -12.13
C PHE A 347 16.02 -4.13 -11.28
N TRP A 348 16.15 -5.20 -10.51
CA TRP A 348 17.27 -5.43 -9.59
C TRP A 348 18.11 -6.63 -10.03
N GLY A 349 19.42 -6.53 -9.85
CA GLY A 349 20.35 -7.60 -10.14
C GLY A 349 21.57 -7.56 -9.24
N THR A 350 22.47 -8.52 -9.43
CA THR A 350 23.78 -8.54 -8.78
C THR A 350 24.90 -8.53 -9.82
N TRP A 351 25.95 -7.75 -9.55
CA TRP A 351 27.19 -7.79 -10.33
C TRP A 351 27.92 -9.10 -10.07
N GLN A 352 28.41 -9.69 -11.15
CA GLN A 352 29.25 -10.87 -11.16
C GLN A 352 30.73 -10.46 -11.28
N GLU A 353 31.64 -11.35 -10.89
CA GLU A 353 33.09 -11.06 -10.94
C GLU A 353 33.63 -10.83 -12.36
N ASP A 354 32.95 -11.38 -13.38
CA ASP A 354 33.30 -11.19 -14.79
C ASP A 354 32.80 -9.85 -15.38
N GLY A 355 32.17 -9.01 -14.56
CA GLY A 355 31.60 -7.72 -14.96
C GLY A 355 30.23 -7.82 -15.63
N SER A 356 29.61 -9.01 -15.66
CA SER A 356 28.20 -9.16 -16.05
C SER A 356 27.24 -8.89 -14.89
N ALA A 357 25.95 -8.71 -15.19
CA ALA A 357 24.91 -8.57 -14.19
C ALA A 357 23.80 -9.60 -14.44
N SER A 358 23.31 -10.21 -13.37
CA SER A 358 22.22 -11.19 -13.40
C SER A 358 21.02 -10.68 -12.60
N PRO A 359 19.77 -10.95 -13.03
CA PRO A 359 18.60 -10.63 -12.23
C PRO A 359 18.65 -11.29 -10.86
N THR A 360 18.30 -10.55 -9.82
CA THR A 360 18.24 -11.07 -8.46
C THR A 360 17.17 -12.16 -8.36
N GLN A 361 17.46 -13.22 -7.61
CA GLN A 361 16.50 -14.23 -7.15
C GLN A 361 16.09 -13.99 -5.70
N GLU A 362 16.61 -12.95 -5.05
CA GLU A 362 16.22 -12.61 -3.68
C GLU A 362 14.71 -12.31 -3.63
N PRO A 363 13.96 -12.94 -2.70
CA PRO A 363 12.54 -12.67 -2.54
C PRO A 363 12.26 -11.19 -2.23
N SER A 364 11.04 -10.76 -2.54
CA SER A 364 10.57 -9.42 -2.20
C SER A 364 10.68 -9.14 -0.70
N THR A 365 10.80 -7.87 -0.31
CA THR A 365 10.92 -7.52 1.12
C THR A 365 9.67 -7.86 1.90
N SER A 366 8.51 -7.78 1.25
CA SER A 366 7.22 -8.18 1.82
C SER A 366 7.09 -9.70 1.96
N THR A 367 7.63 -10.49 1.02
CA THR A 367 7.73 -11.96 1.17
C THR A 367 8.56 -12.31 2.40
N LEU A 368 9.72 -11.67 2.57
CA LEU A 368 10.57 -11.90 3.74
C LEU A 368 9.89 -11.47 5.04
N ALA A 369 9.15 -10.35 5.04
CA ALA A 369 8.37 -9.92 6.20
C ALA A 369 7.24 -10.91 6.55
N LEU A 370 6.51 -11.39 5.54
CA LEU A 370 5.51 -12.45 5.69
C LEU A 370 6.14 -13.73 6.26
N ALA A 371 7.30 -14.15 5.76
CA ALA A 371 8.02 -15.32 6.25
C ALA A 371 8.39 -15.19 7.73
N TYR A 372 8.93 -14.04 8.15
CA TYR A 372 9.16 -13.75 9.57
C TYR A 372 7.87 -13.81 10.39
N HIS A 373 6.75 -13.30 9.86
CA HIS A 373 5.48 -13.32 10.57
C HIS A 373 4.93 -14.74 10.77
N LEU A 374 5.18 -15.68 9.85
CA LEU A 374 4.76 -17.07 10.01
C LEU A 374 5.71 -17.86 10.92
N THR A 375 7.02 -17.73 10.72
CA THR A 375 8.00 -18.63 11.36
C THR A 375 8.59 -18.06 12.64
N GLY A 376 8.68 -16.73 12.76
CA GLY A 376 9.49 -16.04 13.76
C GLY A 376 11.00 -16.09 13.50
N ASP A 377 11.44 -16.60 12.34
CA ASP A 377 12.87 -16.67 12.02
C ASP A 377 13.43 -15.27 11.73
N LEU A 378 14.33 -14.84 12.62
CA LEU A 378 14.98 -13.54 12.61
C LEU A 378 15.82 -13.29 11.34
N ASP A 379 16.24 -14.33 10.63
CA ASP A 379 16.97 -14.16 9.38
C ASP A 379 16.13 -13.48 8.31
N PHE A 380 14.84 -13.81 8.20
CA PHE A 380 13.95 -13.17 7.24
C PHE A 380 13.77 -11.68 7.52
N ALA A 381 13.59 -11.29 8.79
CA ALA A 381 13.53 -9.88 9.18
C ALA A 381 14.84 -9.14 8.87
N ARG A 382 15.99 -9.77 9.15
CA ARG A 382 17.32 -9.24 8.83
C ARG A 382 17.49 -9.02 7.31
N ARG A 383 17.21 -10.05 6.49
CA ARG A 383 17.28 -9.99 5.02
C ARG A 383 16.38 -8.89 4.48
N SER A 384 15.16 -8.78 5.01
CA SER A 384 14.20 -7.77 4.58
C SER A 384 14.71 -6.34 4.81
N PHE A 385 15.20 -6.02 6.01
CA PHE A 385 15.81 -4.69 6.28
C PHE A 385 17.07 -4.45 5.45
N LYS A 386 17.92 -5.48 5.27
CA LYS A 386 19.12 -5.36 4.44
C LYS A 386 18.76 -4.99 3.00
N GLN A 387 17.80 -5.69 2.41
CA GLN A 387 17.34 -5.44 1.04
C GLN A 387 16.69 -4.08 0.89
N ALA A 388 15.79 -3.70 1.81
CA ALA A 388 15.19 -2.37 1.86
C ALA A 388 16.24 -1.25 1.91
N ALA A 389 17.21 -1.37 2.83
CA ALA A 389 18.29 -0.40 2.98
C ALA A 389 19.15 -0.30 1.71
N ARG A 390 19.51 -1.43 1.10
CA ARG A 390 20.34 -1.47 -0.12
C ARG A 390 19.61 -0.85 -1.31
N LYS A 391 18.36 -1.27 -1.56
CA LYS A 391 17.52 -0.76 -2.66
C LYS A 391 17.27 0.75 -2.52
N LEU A 392 16.91 1.22 -1.33
CA LEU A 392 16.72 2.66 -1.08
C LEU A 392 18.01 3.46 -1.24
N THR A 393 19.13 2.95 -0.71
CA THR A 393 20.45 3.60 -0.89
C THR A 393 20.77 3.78 -2.38
N MET A 394 20.55 2.73 -3.19
CA MET A 394 20.83 2.76 -4.63
C MET A 394 19.87 3.69 -5.37
N ALA A 395 18.56 3.58 -5.09
CA ALA A 395 17.53 4.44 -5.67
C ALA A 395 17.84 5.91 -5.43
N ARG A 396 18.10 6.32 -4.18
CA ARG A 396 18.36 7.72 -3.81
C ARG A 396 19.58 8.32 -4.51
N ARG A 397 20.58 7.49 -4.84
CA ARG A 397 21.81 7.93 -5.53
C ARG A 397 21.62 8.17 -7.03
N VAL A 398 20.69 7.45 -7.66
CA VAL A 398 20.60 7.36 -9.13
C VAL A 398 19.30 7.92 -9.68
N LEU A 399 18.19 7.77 -8.94
CA LEU A 399 16.84 8.13 -9.38
C LEU A 399 16.44 9.51 -8.85
N ARG A 400 15.42 10.08 -9.50
CA ARG A 400 14.71 11.28 -9.01
C ARG A 400 13.76 10.92 -7.88
N GLY A 401 13.41 11.90 -7.06
CA GLY A 401 12.63 11.67 -5.84
C GLY A 401 11.27 11.02 -6.05
N GLY A 402 10.58 11.31 -7.16
CA GLY A 402 9.25 10.76 -7.41
C GLY A 402 8.11 11.75 -7.45
N ARG A 403 8.38 13.00 -7.06
CA ARG A 403 7.36 14.01 -6.83
C ARG A 403 6.64 14.46 -8.11
N GLU A 404 7.28 14.32 -9.26
CA GLU A 404 6.72 14.74 -10.55
C GLU A 404 5.58 13.85 -11.06
N HIS A 405 5.53 12.60 -10.60
CA HIS A 405 4.53 11.57 -10.93
C HIS A 405 4.78 10.38 -9.99
N ALA A 406 4.04 10.32 -8.88
CA ALA A 406 4.24 9.32 -7.83
C ALA A 406 3.99 7.88 -8.31
N ASP A 407 3.15 7.73 -9.34
CA ASP A 407 2.75 6.44 -9.89
C ASP A 407 3.75 5.81 -10.86
N MET A 408 4.82 6.53 -11.21
CA MET A 408 5.86 6.01 -12.13
C MET A 408 6.61 4.81 -11.55
N GLY A 409 7.28 4.02 -12.40
CA GLY A 409 8.11 2.88 -11.98
C GLY A 409 9.58 3.20 -11.64
N GLY A 410 10.05 4.41 -11.97
CA GLY A 410 11.46 4.79 -11.97
C GLY A 410 11.89 5.85 -10.93
N GLY A 411 11.11 6.07 -9.87
CA GLY A 411 11.41 7.02 -8.81
C GLY A 411 11.98 6.38 -7.54
N VAL A 412 12.56 7.22 -6.66
CA VAL A 412 12.88 6.80 -5.28
C VAL A 412 11.60 6.38 -4.55
N CYS A 413 10.50 7.13 -4.71
CA CYS A 413 9.20 6.75 -4.16
C CYS A 413 8.73 5.38 -4.64
N SER A 414 8.91 5.06 -5.92
CA SER A 414 8.50 3.79 -6.51
C SER A 414 9.31 2.62 -5.95
N ALA A 415 10.60 2.82 -5.70
CA ALA A 415 11.42 1.81 -5.04
C ALA A 415 10.99 1.61 -3.57
N ALA A 416 10.64 2.69 -2.86
CA ALA A 416 10.34 2.66 -1.43
C ALA A 416 8.92 2.16 -1.12
N ALA A 417 7.92 2.71 -1.82
CA ALA A 417 6.49 2.46 -1.62
C ALA A 417 5.82 1.75 -2.81
N GLY A 418 6.56 1.35 -3.84
CA GLY A 418 5.96 0.74 -5.03
C GLY A 418 5.38 1.81 -5.97
N HIS A 419 5.12 1.40 -7.21
CA HIS A 419 4.49 2.23 -8.24
C HIS A 419 2.96 2.09 -8.22
N GLY A 420 2.22 2.75 -9.14
CA GLY A 420 0.74 2.78 -9.17
C GLY A 420 0.01 1.43 -9.21
N ARG A 421 0.73 0.32 -9.42
CA ARG A 421 0.20 -1.05 -9.36
C ARG A 421 0.36 -1.76 -8.00
N ASN A 422 1.05 -1.13 -7.05
CA ASN A 422 1.50 -1.79 -5.83
C ASN A 422 0.74 -1.36 -4.57
N TRP A 423 -0.21 -0.43 -4.69
CA TRP A 423 -0.99 0.05 -3.54
C TRP A 423 -0.13 0.54 -2.36
N GLY A 424 1.00 1.20 -2.63
CA GLY A 424 1.89 1.67 -1.57
C GLY A 424 2.80 0.60 -0.96
N TRP A 425 2.93 -0.59 -1.58
CA TRP A 425 3.85 -1.66 -1.17
C TRP A 425 5.11 -1.74 -2.06
N GLY A 426 6.24 -1.25 -1.54
CA GLY A 426 7.56 -1.34 -2.15
C GLY A 426 8.59 -1.90 -1.20
N ALA A 427 9.87 -1.76 -1.57
CA ALA A 427 10.98 -2.37 -0.83
C ALA A 427 11.10 -1.87 0.62
N VAL A 428 10.59 -0.68 0.93
CA VAL A 428 10.63 -0.11 2.28
C VAL A 428 9.32 -0.34 3.00
N THR A 429 8.19 0.04 2.41
CA THR A 429 6.88 -0.09 3.06
C THR A 429 6.49 -1.55 3.29
N GLY A 430 6.96 -2.47 2.43
CA GLY A 430 6.76 -3.90 2.55
C GLY A 430 7.30 -4.54 3.83
N CYS A 431 8.26 -3.89 4.50
CA CYS A 431 8.86 -4.44 5.71
C CYS A 431 9.01 -3.45 6.86
N TYR A 432 9.26 -2.16 6.59
CA TYR A 432 9.68 -1.23 7.63
C TYR A 432 8.62 -1.02 8.70
N GLY A 433 7.42 -0.60 8.30
CA GLY A 433 6.28 -0.49 9.22
C GLY A 433 5.81 -1.85 9.76
N PRO A 434 5.55 -2.86 8.89
CA PRO A 434 5.07 -4.17 9.30
C PRO A 434 5.97 -4.83 10.35
N LEU A 435 7.29 -4.82 10.17
CA LEU A 435 8.21 -5.40 11.14
C LEU A 435 8.39 -4.53 12.38
N MET A 436 8.59 -3.21 12.23
CA MET A 436 8.93 -2.37 13.39
C MET A 436 7.76 -2.21 14.36
N LEU A 437 6.55 -2.03 13.84
CA LEU A 437 5.39 -1.63 14.66
C LEU A 437 4.15 -2.50 14.42
N GLY A 438 4.22 -3.48 13.50
CA GLY A 438 3.02 -4.22 13.08
C GLY A 438 2.06 -3.28 12.38
N THR A 439 2.49 -2.52 11.36
CA THR A 439 1.55 -1.62 10.68
C THR A 439 0.66 -2.36 9.68
N ARG A 440 -0.61 -2.00 9.61
CA ARG A 440 -1.54 -2.35 8.53
C ARG A 440 -2.38 -1.14 8.11
N GLU A 441 -3.00 -1.22 6.94
CA GLU A 441 -3.93 -0.19 6.47
C GLU A 441 -5.32 -0.44 7.07
N ILE A 442 -5.94 0.58 7.67
CA ILE A 442 -7.33 0.53 8.16
C ILE A 442 -8.05 1.82 7.77
N LYS A 443 -9.07 1.71 6.91
CA LYS A 443 -9.83 2.83 6.33
C LYS A 443 -8.92 3.95 5.81
N GLY A 444 -7.81 3.56 5.18
CA GLY A 444 -6.79 4.47 4.64
C GLY A 444 -5.78 5.04 5.65
N ALA A 445 -5.81 4.69 6.94
CA ALA A 445 -4.71 5.03 7.88
C ALA A 445 -3.69 3.90 7.95
N VAL A 446 -2.43 4.25 8.21
CA VAL A 446 -1.40 3.29 8.59
C VAL A 446 -1.46 3.12 10.11
N GLU A 447 -2.08 2.04 10.58
CA GLU A 447 -2.28 1.78 12.01
C GLU A 447 -1.27 0.75 12.52
N PRO A 448 -0.48 1.08 13.56
CA PRO A 448 0.45 0.15 14.19
C PRO A 448 -0.24 -0.72 15.27
N THR A 449 0.15 -2.00 15.37
CA THR A 449 -0.19 -2.86 16.53
C THR A 449 0.38 -2.30 17.83
N VAL A 450 1.63 -1.81 17.80
CA VAL A 450 2.31 -1.25 18.96
C VAL A 450 2.83 0.15 18.66
N ARG A 451 2.72 1.05 19.64
CA ARG A 451 3.39 2.35 19.62
C ARG A 451 4.42 2.39 20.74
N VAL A 452 5.59 2.93 20.48
CA VAL A 452 6.66 3.05 21.50
C VAL A 452 6.71 4.49 21.97
N GLU A 453 6.67 4.70 23.28
CA GLU A 453 6.94 6.00 23.89
C GLU A 453 8.31 5.99 24.54
N SER A 454 9.16 6.95 24.20
CA SER A 454 10.45 7.15 24.87
C SER A 454 10.70 8.64 25.06
N ARG A 455 11.11 9.00 26.28
CA ARG A 455 11.39 10.39 26.69
C ARG A 455 10.22 11.36 26.38
N GLY A 456 8.99 10.89 26.56
CA GLY A 456 7.76 11.67 26.34
C GLY A 456 7.38 11.86 24.86
N GLN A 457 7.99 11.09 23.94
CA GLN A 457 7.67 11.12 22.51
C GLN A 457 7.28 9.73 22.02
N MET A 458 6.27 9.65 21.15
CA MET A 458 5.79 8.39 20.55
C MET A 458 6.72 7.88 19.44
N ARG A 459 7.98 7.58 19.79
CA ARG A 459 9.01 7.08 18.87
C ARG A 459 9.74 5.86 19.40
N VAL A 460 10.27 5.06 18.48
CA VAL A 460 11.29 4.04 18.77
C VAL A 460 12.66 4.74 18.92
N PRO A 461 13.42 4.54 20.00
CA PRO A 461 14.78 5.08 20.12
C PRO A 461 15.69 4.66 18.96
N ASP A 462 16.70 5.46 18.61
CA ASP A 462 17.60 5.15 17.47
C ASP A 462 18.46 3.91 17.70
N ASP A 463 18.75 3.63 18.97
CA ASP A 463 19.53 2.49 19.43
C ASP A 463 18.70 1.20 19.58
N VAL A 464 17.41 1.23 19.24
CA VAL A 464 16.48 0.12 19.47
C VAL A 464 15.86 -0.33 18.16
N VAL A 465 15.80 -1.65 17.97
CA VAL A 465 14.94 -2.28 16.97
C VAL A 465 13.83 -3.03 17.67
N THR A 466 12.63 -2.90 17.13
CA THR A 466 11.46 -3.68 17.50
C THR A 466 11.09 -4.60 16.35
N LEU A 467 10.67 -5.81 16.65
CA LEU A 467 10.12 -6.75 15.67
C LEU A 467 8.77 -7.25 16.18
N VAL A 468 7.71 -6.88 15.47
CA VAL A 468 6.34 -7.29 15.76
C VAL A 468 6.00 -8.48 14.88
N ARG A 469 5.37 -9.47 15.49
CA ARG A 469 4.75 -10.58 14.80
C ARG A 469 3.26 -10.58 15.16
N PRO A 470 2.40 -10.06 14.26
CA PRO A 470 0.98 -10.05 14.50
C PRO A 470 0.47 -11.48 14.56
N ASN A 471 -0.38 -11.79 15.54
CA ASN A 471 -0.96 -13.10 15.68
C ASN A 471 -2.39 -13.09 15.11
N CYS A 472 -2.63 -13.97 14.15
CA CYS A 472 -3.93 -14.11 13.50
C CYS A 472 -4.95 -14.92 14.35
N SER A 473 -4.55 -15.43 15.53
CA SER A 473 -5.39 -16.27 16.40
C SER A 473 -5.17 -16.04 17.91
N GLY A 474 -4.57 -14.91 18.34
CA GLY A 474 -4.32 -14.61 19.75
C GLY A 474 -3.39 -13.42 19.98
N GLU A 475 -2.54 -13.49 21.01
CA GLU A 475 -1.60 -12.42 21.40
C GLU A 475 -0.47 -12.24 20.37
N SER A 476 -0.20 -11.00 19.99
CA SER A 476 0.91 -10.63 19.10
C SER A 476 2.23 -10.67 19.85
N LYS A 477 3.33 -11.02 19.17
CA LYS A 477 4.66 -11.07 19.80
C LYS A 477 5.48 -9.84 19.43
N LEU A 478 6.16 -9.28 20.41
CA LEU A 478 7.10 -8.18 20.22
C LEU A 478 8.48 -8.58 20.75
N ILE A 479 9.49 -8.45 19.90
CA ILE A 479 10.90 -8.52 20.30
C ILE A 479 11.44 -7.09 20.35
N VAL A 480 12.11 -6.75 21.45
CA VAL A 480 12.83 -5.48 21.61
C VAL A 480 14.31 -5.77 21.83
N TYR A 481 15.16 -5.16 21.01
CA TYR A 481 16.62 -5.28 21.14
C TYR A 481 17.27 -3.89 21.18
N ASN A 482 18.16 -3.69 22.15
CA ASN A 482 18.96 -2.47 22.27
C ASN A 482 20.37 -2.71 21.70
N GLY A 483 20.64 -2.14 20.52
CA GLY A 483 21.94 -2.17 19.87
C GLY A 483 22.86 -1.00 20.24
N GLY A 484 22.44 -0.12 21.16
CA GLY A 484 23.22 1.02 21.64
C GLY A 484 24.17 0.69 22.78
N SER A 485 24.68 1.76 23.41
CA SER A 485 25.63 1.68 24.53
C SER A 485 25.02 2.07 25.89
N ASN A 486 23.78 2.58 25.90
CA ASN A 486 23.08 3.01 27.10
C ASN A 486 21.76 2.26 27.26
N ALA A 487 21.34 2.03 28.50
CA ALA A 487 20.02 1.49 28.80
C ALA A 487 18.92 2.41 28.22
N GLN A 488 17.89 1.80 27.64
CA GLN A 488 16.75 2.52 27.08
C GLN A 488 15.51 2.25 27.91
N LYS A 489 14.88 3.32 28.41
CA LYS A 489 13.59 3.28 29.10
C LYS A 489 12.50 3.71 28.12
N MET A 490 11.48 2.89 27.98
CA MET A 490 10.36 3.12 27.06
C MET A 490 9.08 2.52 27.61
N THR A 491 7.95 2.95 27.08
CA THR A 491 6.64 2.33 27.31
C THR A 491 6.13 1.80 25.97
N ILE A 492 5.79 0.52 25.92
CA ILE A 492 5.13 -0.09 24.76
C ILE A 492 3.63 0.09 24.97
N HIS A 493 2.96 0.76 24.04
CA HIS A 493 1.53 0.97 24.03
C HIS A 493 0.90 0.01 23.01
N ALA A 494 0.21 -1.01 23.51
CA ALA A 494 -0.71 -1.87 22.77
C ALA A 494 -2.12 -1.67 23.34
N GLU A 495 -2.92 -2.71 23.58
CA GLU A 495 -4.15 -2.57 24.39
C GLU A 495 -3.84 -2.00 25.78
N THR A 496 -2.76 -2.48 26.40
CA THR A 496 -2.23 -1.96 27.67
C THR A 496 -0.85 -1.31 27.48
N ALA A 497 -0.49 -0.42 28.42
CA ALA A 497 0.82 0.23 28.44
C ALA A 497 1.81 -0.57 29.30
N ILE A 498 2.92 -1.01 28.69
CA ILE A 498 3.93 -1.87 29.33
C ILE A 498 5.24 -1.09 29.44
N PRO A 499 5.68 -0.71 30.65
CA PRO A 499 6.98 -0.07 30.84
C PRO A 499 8.10 -1.10 30.69
N VAL A 500 9.12 -0.75 29.90
CA VAL A 500 10.25 -1.62 29.56
C VAL A 500 11.57 -0.87 29.76
N THR A 501 12.54 -1.52 30.37
CA THR A 501 13.95 -1.08 30.37
C THR A 501 14.79 -2.14 29.67
N VAL A 502 15.51 -1.75 28.62
CA VAL A 502 16.35 -2.65 27.83
C VAL A 502 17.81 -2.22 27.96
N GLU A 503 18.63 -3.06 28.55
CA GLU A 503 20.08 -2.85 28.68
C GLU A 503 20.81 -3.03 27.33
N PRO A 504 22.01 -2.46 27.16
CA PRO A 504 22.81 -2.66 25.95
C PRO A 504 23.01 -4.14 25.61
N GLY A 505 22.67 -4.53 24.38
CA GLY A 505 22.74 -5.90 23.90
C GLY A 505 21.64 -6.83 24.44
N GLN A 506 20.73 -6.35 25.29
CA GLN A 506 19.64 -7.14 25.82
C GLN A 506 18.53 -7.34 24.78
N VAL A 507 17.92 -8.52 24.83
CA VAL A 507 16.70 -8.86 24.11
C VAL A 507 15.57 -9.03 25.14
N ILE A 508 14.42 -8.43 24.86
CA ILE A 508 13.20 -8.64 25.64
C ILE A 508 12.11 -9.12 24.69
N GLU A 509 11.40 -10.17 25.09
CA GLU A 509 10.22 -10.67 24.39
C GLU A 509 8.97 -10.33 25.21
N ILE A 510 7.96 -9.80 24.53
CA ILE A 510 6.72 -9.30 25.13
C ILE A 510 5.56 -9.90 24.34
N GLN A 511 4.54 -10.38 25.03
CA GLN A 511 3.23 -10.63 24.42
C GLN A 511 2.40 -9.36 24.53
N VAL A 512 1.73 -8.98 23.45
CA VAL A 512 0.90 -7.78 23.38
C VAL A 512 -0.47 -8.14 22.81
N ASP A 513 -1.51 -7.72 23.53
CA ASP A 513 -2.89 -7.80 23.06
C ASP A 513 -3.14 -6.70 22.02
N GLU A 514 -3.82 -7.06 20.93
CA GLU A 514 -4.19 -6.11 19.88
C GLU A 514 -5.46 -5.32 20.26
N LYS A 515 -5.51 -4.04 19.87
CA LYS A 515 -6.68 -3.18 20.05
C LYS A 515 -7.80 -3.42 19.04
#